data_AF-A0A8T4D979-F1
#
_entry.id   AF-A0A8T4D979-F1
#
_cell.length_a   1.000
_cell.length_b   1.000
_cell.length_c   1.000
_cell.angle_alpha   90.00
_cell.angle_beta   90.00
_cell.angle_gamma   90.00
#
_symmetry.space_group_name_H-M   'P 1'
#
loop_
_entity.id
_entity.type
_entity.pdbx_description
1 polymer ?
#
loop_
_entity_poly.entity_id
_entity_poly.type
_entity_poly.pdbx_seq_one_letter_code
_entity_poly.pdbx_strand_id
1 'polypeptide(L)' 'MRTVAIKKLEVPLIGDLDEADARIALAAELFREGKMTLKQAADIAQLTLWDFLYELGKRKISYTNITLEELQEELAEV' A
#
# COMPACT_ATOMS: atom_id res chain seq x y z
N MET A 1 -0.30 -23.61 -12.36
CA MET A 1 -1.12 -22.44 -11.98
C MET A 1 -1.44 -22.54 -10.49
N ARG A 2 -1.09 -21.54 -9.68
CA ARG A 2 -1.40 -21.53 -8.24
C ARG A 2 -2.80 -20.94 -8.09
N THR A 3 -3.77 -21.73 -7.63
CA THR A 3 -5.15 -21.27 -7.42
C THR A 3 -5.17 -20.21 -6.31
N VAL A 4 -5.62 -19.00 -6.62
CA VAL A 4 -5.81 -17.94 -5.62
C VAL A 4 -7.13 -18.20 -4.92
N ALA A 5 -7.11 -18.38 -3.60
CA ALA A 5 -8.32 -18.49 -2.80
C ALA A 5 -8.93 -17.10 -2.59
N ILE A 6 -10.12 -16.86 -3.13
CA ILE A 6 -10.85 -15.60 -2.98
C ILE A 6 -11.85 -15.74 -1.83
N LYS A 7 -11.84 -14.78 -0.90
CA LYS A 7 -12.87 -14.65 0.15
C LYS A 7 -13.70 -13.40 -0.11
N LYS A 8 -15.02 -13.55 -0.16
CA LYS A 8 -15.94 -12.41 -0.18
C LYS A 8 -16.07 -11.86 1.24
N LEU A 9 -15.93 -10.55 1.39
CA LEU A 9 -16.16 -9.83 2.64
C LEU A 9 -17.41 -8.96 2.46
N GLU A 10 -18.30 -8.98 3.44
CA GLU A 10 -19.45 -8.08 3.48
C GLU A 10 -19.21 -7.09 4.62
N VAL A 11 -19.18 -5.80 4.29
CA VAL A 11 -18.98 -4.70 5.24
C VAL A 11 -20.12 -3.70 5.09
N PRO A 12 -20.59 -3.07 6.19
CA PRO A 12 -21.48 -1.93 6.10
C PRO A 12 -20.82 -0.81 5.29
N LEU A 13 -21.62 -0.12 4.47
CA LEU A 13 -21.14 1.07 3.78
C LEU A 13 -20.86 2.17 4.82
N ILE A 14 -19.63 2.67 4.84
CA ILE A 14 -19.20 3.77 5.72
C ILE A 14 -19.06 5.03 4.88
N GLY A 15 -19.97 5.99 5.07
CA GLY A 15 -19.98 7.23 4.29
C GLY A 15 -20.06 6.95 2.79
N ASP A 16 -19.30 7.73 2.01
CA ASP A 16 -19.23 7.61 0.55
C ASP A 16 -18.03 6.74 0.09
N LEU A 17 -17.66 5.72 0.87
CA LEU A 17 -16.54 4.84 0.55
C LEU A 17 -16.80 4.08 -0.76
N ASP A 18 -15.99 4.36 -1.76
CA ASP A 18 -16.01 3.63 -3.02
C ASP A 18 -15.16 2.35 -2.97
N GLU A 19 -15.39 1.46 -3.94
CA GLU A 19 -14.71 0.16 -4.01
C GLU A 19 -13.20 0.29 -4.27
N ALA A 20 -12.77 1.35 -4.96
CA ALA A 20 -11.36 1.59 -5.26
C ALA A 20 -10.61 2.06 -4.00
N ASP A 21 -11.18 3.01 -3.27
CA ASP A 21 -10.69 3.48 -1.97
C ASP A 21 -10.58 2.35 -0.97
N ALA A 22 -11.60 1.48 -0.90
CA ALA A 22 -11.58 0.29 -0.04
C ALA A 22 -10.44 -0.66 -0.41
N ARG A 23 -10.21 -0.90 -1.71
CA ARG A 23 -9.10 -1.73 -2.21
C ARG A 23 -7.73 -1.14 -1.84
N ILE A 24 -7.53 0.15 -2.10
CA ILE A 24 -6.28 0.84 -1.82
C ILE A 24 -5.99 0.81 -0.32
N ALA A 25 -7.00 1.11 0.51
CA ALA A 25 -6.87 1.06 1.96
C ALA A 25 -6.47 -0.34 2.46
N LEU A 26 -7.14 -1.39 1.98
CA LEU A 26 -6.83 -2.76 2.36
C LEU A 26 -5.43 -3.19 1.92
N ALA A 27 -5.04 -2.88 0.67
CA ALA A 27 -3.71 -3.19 0.14
C ALA A 27 -2.60 -2.45 0.92
N ALA A 28 -2.81 -1.17 1.21
CA ALA A 28 -1.89 -0.36 2.00
C ALA A 28 -1.69 -0.93 3.40
N GLU A 29 -2.77 -1.38 4.04
CA GLU A 29 -2.67 -1.92 5.40
C GLU A 29 -2.02 -3.29 5.47
N LEU A 30 -2.37 -4.19 4.55
CA LEU A 30 -1.73 -5.49 4.49
C LEU A 30 -0.25 -5.38 4.11
N PHE A 31 0.13 -4.39 3.30
CA PHE A 31 1.52 -4.05 3.03
C PHE A 31 2.24 -3.58 4.30
N ARG A 32 1.64 -2.64 5.04
CA ARG A 32 2.19 -2.12 6.30
C ARG A 32 2.43 -3.24 7.33
N GLU A 33 1.53 -4.21 7.40
CA GLU A 33 1.68 -5.40 8.26
C GLU A 33 2.66 -6.46 7.72
N GLY A 34 3.28 -6.23 6.57
CA GLY A 34 4.22 -7.16 5.94
C GLY A 34 3.57 -8.44 5.39
N LYS A 35 2.23 -8.45 5.20
CA LYS A 35 1.49 -9.61 4.66
C LYS A 35 1.64 -9.76 3.16
N MET A 36 2.07 -8.70 2.48
CA MET A 36 2.27 -8.66 1.04
C MET A 36 3.47 -7.79 0.68
N THR A 37 4.09 -8.11 -0.45
CA THR A 37 5.12 -7.27 -1.07
C THR A 37 4.49 -6.01 -1.68
N LEU A 38 5.32 -4.98 -1.88
CA LEU A 38 4.89 -3.72 -2.50
C LEU A 38 4.21 -3.95 -3.87
N LYS A 39 4.79 -4.84 -4.70
CA LYS A 39 4.22 -5.18 -6.01
C LYS A 39 2.85 -5.84 -5.90
N GLN A 40 2.68 -6.79 -4.97
CA GLN A 40 1.38 -7.45 -4.76
C GLN A 40 0.33 -6.46 -4.28
N ALA A 41 0.71 -5.52 -3.42
CA ALA A 41 -0.17 -4.48 -2.92
C ALA A 41 -0.63 -3.55 -4.05
N ALA A 42 0.28 -3.11 -4.93
CA ALA A 42 -0.05 -2.33 -6.13
C ALA A 42 -0.99 -3.11 -7.08
N ASP A 43 -0.69 -4.39 -7.34
CA ASP A 43 -1.51 -5.27 -8.18
C ASP A 43 -2.94 -5.42 -7.61
N ILE A 44 -3.11 -5.54 -6.28
CA ILE A 44 -4.43 -5.61 -5.60
C ILE A 44 -5.16 -4.27 -5.64
N ALA A 45 -4.44 -3.17 -5.46
CA ALA A 45 -4.96 -1.81 -5.55
C ALA A 45 -5.35 -1.41 -6.98
N GLN A 46 -4.97 -2.20 -7.99
CA GLN A 46 -5.13 -1.90 -9.42
C GLN A 46 -4.43 -0.59 -9.82
N LEU A 47 -3.26 -0.34 -9.22
CA LEU A 47 -2.45 0.84 -9.45
C LEU A 47 -1.11 0.45 -10.04
N THR A 48 -0.47 1.39 -10.74
CA THR A 48 0.96 1.22 -11.04
C THR A 48 1.76 1.25 -9.74
N LEU A 49 3.00 0.74 -9.77
CA LEU A 49 3.87 0.79 -8.61
C LEU A 49 4.08 2.22 -8.10
N TRP A 50 4.24 3.18 -9.03
CA TRP A 50 4.43 4.59 -8.72
C TRP A 50 3.18 5.22 -8.08
N ASP A 51 2.00 4.97 -8.63
CA ASP A 51 0.75 5.48 -8.07
C ASP A 51 0.49 4.87 -6.67
N PHE A 52 0.83 3.61 -6.49
CA PHE A 52 0.70 2.97 -5.17
C PHE A 52 1.66 3.57 -4.14
N LEU A 53 2.92 3.85 -4.52
CA LEU A 53 3.87 4.56 -3.66
C LEU A 53 3.35 5.95 -3.24
N TYR A 54 2.72 6.67 -4.16
CA TYR A 54 2.08 7.96 -3.86
C TYR A 54 0.95 7.81 -2.83
N GLU A 55 0.11 6.78 -2.96
CA GLU A 55 -0.95 6.47 -1.99
C GLU A 55 -0.42 6.04 -0.61
N LEU A 56 0.72 5.35 -0.54
CA LEU A 56 1.42 5.06 0.72
C LEU A 56 1.95 6.33 1.37
N GLY A 57 2.54 7.23 0.59
CA GLY A 57 3.02 8.54 1.04
C GLY A 57 1.91 9.39 1.66
N LYS A 58 0.74 9.48 0.99
CA LYS A 58 -0.46 10.15 1.52
C LYS A 58 -0.91 9.60 2.88
N ARG A 59 -0.70 8.29 3.10
CA ARG A 59 -1.06 7.57 4.33
C ARG A 59 0.06 7.53 5.38
N LYS A 60 1.21 8.16 5.11
CA LYS A 60 2.41 8.13 5.97
C LYS A 60 2.88 6.70 6.28
N ILE A 61 2.68 5.78 5.34
CA ILE A 61 3.17 4.40 5.44
C ILE A 61 4.57 4.38 4.85
N SER A 62 5.56 4.04 5.67
CA SER A 62 6.93 3.90 5.19
C SER A 62 7.00 2.72 4.22
N TYR A 63 7.51 2.99 3.02
CA TYR A 63 7.84 1.97 2.01
C TYR A 63 9.36 1.77 1.88
N THR A 64 10.15 2.51 2.67
CA THR A 64 11.59 2.36 2.84
C THR A 64 11.89 1.93 4.26
N ASN A 65 12.98 1.19 4.44
CA ASN A 65 13.53 0.92 5.78
C ASN A 65 14.52 2.01 6.23
N ILE A 66 14.61 3.11 5.48
CA ILE A 66 15.49 4.24 5.75
C ILE A 66 14.77 5.18 6.71
N THR A 67 15.42 5.52 7.81
CA THR A 67 14.99 6.55 8.76
C THR A 67 15.13 7.94 8.15
N LEU A 68 14.50 8.95 8.77
CA LEU A 68 14.64 10.32 8.28
C LEU A 68 16.10 10.80 8.39
N GLU A 69 16.77 10.40 9.47
CA GLU A 69 18.18 10.70 9.71
C GLU A 69 19.09 10.10 8.64
N GLU A 70 18.95 8.80 8.35
CA GLU A 70 19.73 8.12 7.29
C GLU A 70 19.49 8.77 5.91
N LEU A 71 18.25 9.17 5.62
CA LEU A 71 17.92 9.86 4.37
C LEU A 71 18.57 11.25 4.28
N GLN A 72 18.65 11.98 5.40
CA GLN A 72 19.30 13.28 5.47
C GLN A 72 20.81 13.16 5.26
N GLU A 73 21.44 12.14 5.83
CA GLU A 73 22.86 11.84 5.61
C GLU A 73 23.15 11.55 4.13
N GLU A 74 22.38 10.66 3.49
CA GLU A 74 22.56 10.34 2.07
C GLU A 74 22.40 11.56 1.16
N LEU A 75 21.43 12.44 1.42
CA LEU A 75 21.20 13.64 0.62
C LEU A 75 22.28 14.72 0.81
N ALA A 76 22.94 14.75 1.96
CA ALA A 76 24.02 15.70 2.24
C ALA A 76 25.33 15.33 1.52
N GLU A 77 25.47 14.08 1.07
CA GLU A 77 26.62 13.59 0.31
C GLU A 77 26.52 13.83 -1.22
N VAL A 78 25.43 14.47 -1.70
CA VAL A 78 25.14 14.73 -3.14
C VAL A 78 25.50 16.15 -3.57
#